data_AF-A0A6G7WVN8-F1
#
_entry.id   AF-A0A6G7WVN8-F1
#
_cell.length_a   1.000
_cell.length_b   1.000
_cell.length_c   1.000
_cell.angle_alpha   90.00
_cell.angle_beta   90.00
_cell.angle_gamma   90.00
#
_symmetry.space_group_name_H-M   'P 1'
#
loop_
_entity.id
_entity.type
_entity.pdbx_description
1 polymer ?
#
loop_
_entity_poly.entity_id
_entity_poly.type
_entity_poly.pdbx_seq_one_letter_code
_entity_poly.pdbx_strand_id
1 'polypeptide(L)'
;MKLEAYESLESLESILGIKKDLNRAAFKDMAVILEHYDVDLDIKNAKQHPEIEKQFETLPHFVVDGKVMLSGRYPSVEEVSAWFDLDPIIFGSIKVESNIFRAANDGRIGACCGVGTDVFLDPYEDDNE
;
A
#
# COMPACT_ATOMS: atom_id res chain seq x y z
N MET A 1 2.74 -24.13 4.60
CA MET A 1 1.85 -23.67 3.49
C MET A 1 2.59 -22.58 2.73
N LYS A 2 2.34 -22.36 1.44
CA LYS A 2 3.07 -21.36 0.65
C LYS A 2 2.14 -20.25 0.12
N LEU A 3 2.51 -19.00 0.33
CA LEU A 3 1.91 -17.83 -0.33
C LEU A 3 2.90 -17.25 -1.33
N GLU A 4 2.49 -17.19 -2.59
CA GLU A 4 3.21 -16.45 -3.63
C GLU A 4 2.42 -15.17 -3.93
N ALA A 5 3.06 -14.02 -3.72
CA ALA A 5 2.47 -12.72 -3.97
C ALA A 5 3.27 -11.98 -5.05
N TYR A 6 2.58 -11.59 -6.11
CA TYR A 6 3.14 -10.87 -7.24
C TYR A 6 2.60 -9.45 -7.22
N GLU A 7 3.43 -8.48 -6.86
CA GLU A 7 3.02 -7.10 -6.66
C GLU A 7 3.29 -6.22 -7.88
N SER A 8 2.41 -5.23 -8.08
CA SER A 8 2.65 -4.15 -9.04
C SER A 8 3.74 -3.20 -8.53
N LEU A 9 4.36 -2.46 -9.46
CA LEU A 9 5.27 -1.38 -9.14
C LEU A 9 4.61 -0.36 -8.20
N GLU A 10 5.34 0.08 -7.18
CA GLU A 10 4.92 1.22 -6.37
C GLU A 10 4.92 2.49 -7.21
N SER A 11 3.93 3.36 -6.98
CA SER A 11 3.96 4.70 -7.57
C SER A 11 5.11 5.51 -6.97
N LEU A 12 5.65 6.44 -7.76
CA LEU A 12 6.70 7.36 -7.30
C LEU A 12 6.25 8.14 -6.05
N GLU A 13 4.97 8.54 -6.00
CA GLU A 13 4.37 9.23 -4.87
C GLU A 13 4.36 8.39 -3.59
N SER A 14 4.15 7.07 -3.71
CA SER A 14 4.20 6.14 -2.57
C SER A 14 5.62 5.98 -2.05
N ILE A 15 6.59 5.85 -2.96
CA ILE A 15 8.02 5.75 -2.61
C ILE A 15 8.51 7.03 -1.91
N LEU A 16 8.04 8.19 -2.36
CA LEU A 16 8.35 9.48 -1.76
C LEU A 16 7.55 9.77 -0.48
N GLY A 17 6.66 8.86 -0.05
CA GLY A 17 5.83 9.02 1.14
C GLY A 17 4.72 10.07 1.02
N ILE A 18 4.46 10.58 -0.19
CA ILE A 18 3.45 11.60 -0.48
C ILE A 18 2.05 10.96 -0.52
N LYS A 19 1.94 9.75 -1.09
CA LYS A 19 0.67 9.02 -1.21
C LYS A 19 0.89 7.55 -0.92
N LYS A 20 0.70 7.16 0.35
CA LYS A 20 0.89 5.77 0.78
C LYS A 20 -0.29 4.90 0.35
N ASP A 21 -0.01 3.80 -0.36
CA ASP A 21 -1.02 2.76 -0.61
C ASP A 21 -1.27 1.99 0.70
N LEU A 22 -2.37 2.34 1.39
CA LEU A 22 -2.73 1.77 2.68
C LEU A 22 -3.02 0.27 2.60
N ASN A 23 -3.57 -0.21 1.48
CA ASN A 23 -3.91 -1.63 1.33
C ASN A 23 -2.65 -2.46 1.12
N ARG A 24 -1.70 -1.95 0.32
CA ARG A 24 -0.36 -2.55 0.19
C ARG A 24 0.35 -2.60 1.54
N ALA A 25 0.33 -1.50 2.29
CA ALA A 25 0.96 -1.44 3.61
C ALA A 25 0.34 -2.45 4.59
N ALA A 26 -1.00 -2.53 4.65
CA ALA A 26 -1.69 -3.51 5.48
C ALA A 26 -1.32 -4.95 5.10
N PHE A 27 -1.19 -5.24 3.80
CA PHE A 27 -0.72 -6.55 3.35
C PHE A 27 0.72 -6.86 3.78
N LYS A 28 1.62 -5.88 3.74
CA LYS A 28 3.00 -6.05 4.24
C LYS A 28 3.01 -6.36 5.74
N ASP A 29 2.16 -5.72 6.52
CA ASP A 29 2.03 -6.02 7.95
C ASP A 29 1.44 -7.42 8.17
N MET A 30 0.46 -7.86 7.36
CA MET A 30 -0.08 -9.22 7.38
C MET A 30 1.01 -10.26 7.05
N ALA A 31 1.84 -9.99 6.05
CA ALA A 31 2.92 -10.88 5.65
C ALA A 31 3.89 -11.14 6.81
N VAL A 32 4.32 -10.11 7.54
CA VAL A 32 5.19 -10.27 8.71
C VAL A 32 4.55 -11.18 9.77
N ILE A 33 3.23 -11.07 9.98
CA ILE A 33 2.53 -11.96 10.90
C ILE A 33 2.53 -13.40 10.37
N LEU A 34 2.23 -13.61 9.09
CA LEU A 34 2.18 -14.94 8.46
C LEU A 34 3.52 -15.70 8.56
N GLU A 35 4.67 -15.01 8.49
CA GLU A 35 6.00 -15.63 8.69
C GLU A 35 6.12 -16.30 10.08
N HIS A 36 5.43 -15.79 11.10
CA HIS A 36 5.41 -16.39 12.43
C HIS A 36 4.49 -17.62 12.55
N TYR A 37 3.65 -17.90 11.56
CA TYR A 37 2.70 -19.01 11.54
C TYR A 37 3.07 -20.10 10.51
N ASP A 38 4.36 -20.28 10.21
CA ASP A 38 4.88 -21.33 9.32
C ASP A 38 4.31 -21.28 7.89
N VAL A 39 3.98 -20.06 7.44
CA VAL A 39 3.66 -19.78 6.04
C VAL A 39 4.92 -19.33 5.33
N ASP A 40 5.31 -20.08 4.29
CA ASP A 40 6.41 -19.75 3.40
C ASP A 40 5.96 -18.64 2.44
N LEU A 41 6.57 -17.46 2.54
CA LEU A 41 6.21 -16.28 1.76
C LEU A 41 7.23 -16.04 0.64
N ASP A 42 6.74 -16.03 -0.59
CA ASP A 42 7.51 -15.65 -1.78
C ASP A 42 6.85 -14.42 -2.42
N ILE A 43 7.33 -13.23 -2.02
CA ILE A 43 6.82 -11.96 -2.50
C ILE A 43 7.75 -11.41 -3.58
N LYS A 44 7.24 -11.29 -4.80
CA LYS A 44 7.96 -10.74 -5.95
C LYS A 44 7.31 -9.47 -6.44
N ASN A 45 8.11 -8.51 -6.90
CA ASN A 45 7.61 -7.29 -7.53
C ASN A 45 8.03 -7.21 -9.00
N ALA A 46 7.23 -6.51 -9.79
CA ALA A 46 7.50 -6.27 -11.21
C ALA A 46 8.82 -5.52 -11.48
N LYS A 47 9.38 -4.79 -10.50
CA LYS A 47 10.67 -4.08 -10.64
C LYS A 47 11.85 -5.05 -10.75
N GLN A 48 11.87 -6.06 -9.89
CA GLN A 48 12.94 -7.05 -9.80
C GLN A 48 12.72 -8.20 -10.78
N HIS A 49 11.46 -8.45 -11.14
CA HIS A 49 11.03 -9.56 -11.99
C HIS A 49 10.07 -9.05 -13.09
N PRO A 50 10.58 -8.39 -14.14
CA PRO A 50 9.76 -7.82 -15.22
C PRO A 50 8.93 -8.86 -15.98
N GLU A 51 9.30 -10.14 -15.91
CA GLU A 51 8.55 -11.27 -16.48
C GLU A 51 7.14 -11.41 -15.90
N ILE A 52 6.92 -10.96 -14.67
CA ILE A 52 5.65 -11.05 -13.96
C ILE A 52 4.55 -10.25 -14.68
N GLU A 53 4.87 -9.04 -15.18
CA GLU A 53 3.90 -8.21 -15.91
C GLU A 53 3.43 -8.85 -17.21
N LYS A 54 4.24 -9.76 -17.78
CA LYS A 54 3.87 -10.52 -18.97
C LYS A 54 3.12 -11.80 -18.64
N GLN A 55 3.38 -12.36 -17.45
CA GLN A 55 2.81 -13.62 -17.00
C GLN A 55 1.39 -13.45 -16.46
N PHE A 56 1.09 -12.31 -15.82
CA PHE A 56 -0.21 -12.04 -15.22
C PHE A 56 -0.86 -10.81 -15.86
N GLU A 57 -2.12 -10.95 -16.26
CA GLU A 57 -2.90 -9.85 -16.86
C GLU A 57 -3.20 -8.73 -15.86
N THR A 58 -3.32 -9.08 -14.57
CA THR A 58 -3.70 -8.15 -13.49
C THR A 58 -2.87 -8.37 -12.22
N LEU A 59 -2.27 -7.27 -11.75
CA LEU A 59 -1.50 -7.20 -10.50
C LEU A 59 -2.22 -6.31 -9.47
N PRO A 60 -2.05 -6.55 -8.16
CA PRO A 60 -1.31 -7.67 -7.56
C PRO A 60 -2.01 -9.02 -7.77
N HIS A 61 -1.26 -10.12 -7.72
CA HIS A 61 -1.76 -11.48 -7.93
C HIS A 61 -1.28 -12.39 -6.78
N PHE A 62 -2.17 -13.20 -6.21
CA PHE A 62 -1.91 -14.00 -5.02
C PHE A 62 -2.26 -15.47 -5.26
N VAL A 63 -1.31 -16.34 -4.97
CA VAL A 63 -1.41 -17.79 -5.15
C VAL A 63 -1.08 -18.47 -3.82
N VAL A 64 -1.96 -19.35 -3.36
CA VAL A 64 -1.75 -20.17 -2.15
C VAL A 64 -1.65 -21.63 -2.56
N ASP A 65 -0.53 -22.27 -2.22
CA ASP A 65 -0.24 -23.67 -2.56
C ASP A 65 -0.51 -24.01 -4.05
N GLY A 66 -0.13 -23.09 -4.95
CA GLY A 66 -0.30 -23.23 -6.40
C GLY A 66 -1.70 -22.90 -6.93
N LYS A 67 -2.65 -22.52 -6.07
CA LYS A 67 -4.01 -22.09 -6.46
C LYS A 67 -4.14 -20.58 -6.40
N VAL A 68 -4.64 -19.98 -7.48
CA VAL A 68 -4.95 -18.55 -7.51
C VAL A 68 -6.10 -18.25 -6.53
N MET A 69 -5.83 -17.38 -5.57
CA MET A 69 -6.81 -16.96 -4.56
C MET A 69 -7.39 -15.58 -4.86
N LEU A 70 -6.56 -14.65 -5.34
CA LEU A 70 -6.97 -13.26 -5.61
C LEU A 70 -6.11 -12.59 -6.67
N SER A 71 -6.69 -11.68 -7.45
CA SER A 71 -5.98 -10.86 -8.43
C SER A 71 -6.60 -9.48 -8.58
N GLY A 72 -5.77 -8.48 -8.91
CA GLY A 72 -6.16 -7.09 -9.18
C GLY A 72 -6.35 -6.20 -7.96
N ARG A 73 -6.27 -6.75 -6.74
CA ARG A 73 -6.33 -5.99 -5.49
C ARG A 73 -5.63 -6.72 -4.34
N TYR A 74 -5.24 -5.97 -3.32
CA TYR A 74 -4.74 -6.53 -2.07
C TYR A 74 -5.86 -7.20 -1.26
N PRO A 75 -5.57 -8.31 -0.55
CA PRO A 75 -6.56 -9.00 0.25
C PRO A 75 -6.87 -8.26 1.55
N SER A 76 -8.04 -8.53 2.12
CA SER A 76 -8.37 -8.12 3.49
C SER A 76 -7.87 -9.15 4.52
N VAL A 77 -7.89 -8.77 5.80
CA VAL A 77 -7.58 -9.66 6.92
C VAL A 77 -8.46 -10.90 6.92
N GLU A 78 -9.76 -10.73 6.65
CA GLU A 78 -10.73 -11.82 6.61
C GLU A 78 -10.41 -12.82 5.50
N GLU A 79 -9.97 -12.33 4.34
CA GLU A 79 -9.58 -13.19 3.22
C GLU A 79 -8.31 -13.99 3.53
N VAL A 80 -7.27 -13.32 4.03
CA VAL A 80 -6.02 -13.99 4.41
C VAL A 80 -6.27 -15.01 5.51
N SER A 81 -7.06 -14.66 6.52
CA SER A 81 -7.45 -15.56 7.60
C SER A 81 -8.15 -16.82 7.05
N ALA A 82 -9.06 -16.65 6.09
CA ALA A 82 -9.75 -17.76 5.45
C ALA A 82 -8.84 -18.62 4.56
N TRP A 83 -7.78 -18.06 3.97
CA TRP A 83 -6.85 -18.82 3.14
C TRP A 83 -5.99 -19.80 3.94
N PHE A 84 -5.64 -19.44 5.17
CA PHE A 84 -4.73 -20.20 6.03
C PHE A 84 -5.42 -20.84 7.25
N ASP A 85 -6.75 -20.73 7.34
CA ASP A 85 -7.55 -21.19 8.50
C ASP A 85 -7.04 -20.61 9.84
N LEU A 86 -6.74 -19.31 9.82
CA LEU A 86 -6.24 -18.57 10.97
C LEU A 86 -7.34 -17.72 11.62
N ASP A 87 -7.27 -17.52 12.94
CA ASP A 87 -8.18 -16.64 13.65
C ASP A 87 -7.89 -15.17 13.29
N PRO A 88 -8.85 -14.37 12.78
CA PRO A 88 -8.65 -12.95 12.45
C PRO A 88 -8.07 -12.11 13.61
N ILE A 89 -8.26 -12.54 14.86
CA ILE A 89 -7.74 -11.86 16.05
C ILE A 89 -6.21 -11.72 16.00
N ILE A 90 -5.48 -12.63 15.35
CA ILE A 90 -4.02 -12.56 15.24
C ILE A 90 -3.55 -11.31 14.48
N PHE A 91 -4.41 -10.78 13.59
CA PHE A 91 -4.16 -9.58 12.81
C PHE A 91 -4.69 -8.30 13.50
N GLY A 92 -5.15 -8.38 14.75
CA GLY A 92 -5.78 -7.26 15.46
C GLY A 92 -4.90 -6.01 15.65
N SER A 93 -3.60 -6.12 15.42
CA SER A 93 -2.66 -4.99 15.39
C SER A 93 -2.67 -4.20 14.08
N ILE A 94 -3.21 -4.78 13.00
CA ILE A 94 -3.21 -4.18 11.66
C ILE A 94 -4.34 -3.17 11.58
N LYS A 95 -3.95 -1.90 11.67
CA LYS A 95 -4.87 -0.77 11.54
C LYS A 95 -5.06 -0.47 10.06
N VAL A 96 -6.12 -1.01 9.46
CA VAL A 96 -6.69 -0.39 8.26
C VAL A 96 -7.35 0.89 8.73
N GLU A 97 -6.66 2.02 8.59
CA GLU A 97 -7.08 3.27 9.23
C GLU A 97 -8.54 3.63 8.90
N SER A 98 -9.29 3.99 9.95
CA SER A 98 -10.66 4.49 9.87
C SER A 98 -10.78 5.66 8.87
N ASN A 99 -11.93 5.76 8.19
CA ASN A 99 -12.27 6.71 7.11
C ASN A 99 -11.74 8.16 7.24
N ILE A 100 -11.44 8.65 8.45
CA ILE A 100 -10.91 9.99 8.70
C ILE A 100 -9.48 10.18 8.13
N PHE A 101 -8.59 9.20 8.28
CA PHE A 101 -7.23 9.30 7.71
C PHE A 101 -7.19 8.97 6.22
N ARG A 102 -8.14 8.15 5.75
CA ARG A 102 -8.39 7.94 4.33
C ARG A 102 -8.82 9.25 3.64
N ALA A 103 -9.63 10.06 4.32
CA ALA A 103 -9.99 11.41 3.86
C ALA A 103 -8.81 12.41 3.91
N ALA A 104 -7.79 12.19 4.73
CA ALA A 104 -6.55 12.99 4.71
C ALA A 104 -5.61 12.59 3.56
N ASN A 105 -5.66 11.33 3.09
CA ASN A 105 -4.91 10.85 1.92
C ASN A 105 -5.62 11.10 0.58
N ASP A 106 -6.97 11.13 0.55
CA ASP A 106 -7.78 11.49 -0.63
C ASP A 106 -8.12 12.99 -0.69
N GLY A 107 -8.06 13.67 0.46
CA GLY A 107 -8.32 15.09 0.58
C GLY A 107 -7.17 15.87 -0.04
N ARG A 108 -7.43 16.52 -1.17
CA ARG A 108 -6.71 17.73 -1.56
C ARG A 108 -6.42 18.54 -0.30
N ILE A 109 -5.15 18.64 0.09
CA ILE A 109 -4.67 19.73 0.95
C ILE A 109 -4.80 20.99 0.08
N GLY A 110 -6.00 21.53 0.00
CA GLY A 110 -6.36 22.58 -0.93
C GLY A 110 -7.83 22.91 -0.77
N ALA A 111 -8.10 24.01 -0.07
CA ALA A 111 -9.41 24.56 0.24
C ALA A 111 -10.14 23.98 1.46
N CYS A 112 -9.59 24.16 2.66
CA CYS A 112 -10.38 24.76 3.74
C CYS A 112 -9.46 25.28 4.84
N CYS A 113 -9.10 26.56 4.71
CA CYS A 113 -8.59 27.51 5.69
C CYS A 113 -7.60 28.41 4.95
N GLY A 114 -8.01 29.68 4.77
CA GLY A 114 -7.17 30.67 4.13
C GLY A 114 -5.91 31.01 4.94
N VAL A 115 -5.16 31.93 4.34
CA VAL A 115 -3.97 32.64 4.82
C VAL A 115 -2.66 31.88 4.63
N GLY A 116 -1.93 32.31 3.61
CA GLY A 116 -0.57 31.89 3.27
C GLY A 116 -0.18 32.44 1.91
N THR A 117 -0.44 33.73 1.69
CA THR A 117 0.11 34.52 0.59
C THR A 117 1.60 34.21 0.47
N ASP A 118 2.06 33.85 -0.73
CA ASP A 118 3.47 33.80 -1.08
C ASP A 118 4.14 35.11 -0.63
N VAL A 119 4.99 35.02 0.39
CA VAL A 119 5.93 36.09 0.70
C VAL A 119 7.29 35.61 0.21
N PHE A 120 7.58 35.88 -1.05
CA PHE A 120 8.95 36.03 -1.49
C PHE A 120 9.46 37.32 -0.85
N LEU A 121 10.16 37.23 0.29
CA LEU A 121 11.04 38.31 0.72
C LEU A 121 12.23 38.28 -0.23
N ASP A 122 12.14 39.01 -1.34
CA ASP A 122 13.31 39.47 -2.05
C ASP A 122 13.90 40.63 -1.23
N PRO A 123 15.10 40.49 -0.63
CA PRO A 123 15.71 41.54 0.18
C PRO A 123 16.28 42.71 -0.66
N TYR A 124 15.98 42.79 -1.97
CA TYR A 124 16.53 43.78 -2.89
C TYR A 124 15.53 44.55 -3.76
N GLU A 125 14.23 44.58 -3.45
CA GLU A 125 13.34 45.60 -4.02
C GLU A 125 13.20 46.80 -3.06
N ASP A 126 14.29 47.54 -2.98
CA ASP A 126 14.25 48.98 -2.73
C ASP A 126 13.94 49.68 -4.08
N ASP A 127 13.43 50.91 -4.01
CA ASP A 127 13.35 51.91 -5.09
C ASP A 127 12.03 52.09 -5.88
N ASN A 128 11.39 53.23 -5.57
CA ASN A 128 10.60 54.15 -6.43
C ASN A 128 9.08 53.93 -6.57
N GLU A 129 8.29 54.60 -5.71
CA GLU A 129 7.54 55.85 -6.01
C GLU A 129 6.63 56.27 -4.84
#